data_AF-A0A8E0M7W1-F1
#
_entry.id   AF-A0A8E0M7W1-F1
#
_cell.length_a   1.000
_cell.length_b   1.000
_cell.length_c   1.000
_cell.angle_alpha   90.00
_cell.angle_beta   90.00
_cell.angle_gamma   90.00
#
_symmetry.space_group_name_H-M   'P 1'
#
loop_
_entity.id
_entity.type
_entity.pdbx_description
1 polymer ?
#
loop_
_entity_poly.entity_id
_entity_poly.type
_entity_poly.pdbx_seq_one_letter_code
_entity_poly.pdbx_strand_id
1 'polypeptide(L)' 'MEQGFTLIDPTKPQRTRKPFKPKIYWTPKDVMAHYQVSAATVSRWKKRGAPFVGPGKTQRVEPEKMERWFARQ' A
#
# COMPACT_ATOMS: atom_id res chain seq x y z
N MET A 1 18.39 -43.11 -0.05
CA MET A 1 18.30 -41.81 0.64
C MET A 1 19.54 -41.02 0.25
N GLU A 2 19.42 -40.10 -0.70
CA GLU A 2 20.50 -39.15 -1.01
C GLU A 2 19.91 -37.75 -0.90
N GLN A 3 20.27 -37.04 0.16
CA GLN A 3 19.92 -35.64 0.35
C GLN A 3 20.98 -34.81 -0.38
N GLY A 4 20.59 -34.25 -1.53
CA GLY A 4 21.42 -33.30 -2.27
C GLY A 4 21.69 -32.06 -1.45
N PHE A 5 22.93 -31.93 -0.96
CA PHE A 5 23.39 -30.76 -0.22
C PHE A 5 23.63 -29.63 -1.23
N THR A 6 22.69 -28.69 -1.34
CA THR A 6 22.86 -27.51 -2.19
C THR A 6 23.85 -26.56 -1.51
N LEU A 7 25.09 -26.54 -1.97
CA LEU A 7 26.11 -25.56 -1.57
C LEU A 7 25.60 -24.15 -1.89
N ILE A 8 25.28 -23.37 -0.86
CA ILE A 8 24.94 -21.95 -1.01
C ILE A 8 26.23 -21.19 -1.27
N ASP A 9 26.40 -20.71 -2.50
CA ASP A 9 27.51 -19.85 -2.89
C ASP A 9 27.44 -18.50 -2.15
N PRO A 10 28.46 -18.12 -1.35
CA PRO A 10 28.45 -16.91 -0.53
C PRO A 10 28.70 -15.62 -1.33
N THR A 11 29.08 -15.72 -2.61
CA THR A 11 29.42 -14.56 -3.46
C THR A 11 28.21 -14.03 -4.23
N LYS A 12 27.12 -14.79 -4.30
CA LYS A 12 25.87 -14.30 -4.88
C LYS A 12 25.31 -13.20 -3.98
N PRO A 13 25.08 -11.98 -4.49
CA PRO A 13 24.39 -10.95 -3.72
C PRO A 13 23.01 -11.51 -3.38
N GLN A 14 22.81 -11.88 -2.12
CA GLN A 14 21.51 -12.19 -1.58
C GLN A 14 20.67 -10.95 -1.86
N ARG A 15 19.76 -11.03 -2.84
CA ARG A 15 18.76 -10.00 -3.08
C ARG A 15 18.08 -9.81 -1.74
N THR A 16 18.44 -8.72 -1.06
CA THR A 16 17.86 -8.33 0.21
C THR A 16 16.39 -8.14 -0.12
N ARG A 17 15.58 -9.17 0.18
CA ARG A 17 14.13 -9.06 0.08
C ARG A 17 13.81 -7.89 0.99
N LYS A 18 13.34 -6.78 0.41
CA LYS A 18 12.90 -5.61 1.18
C LYS A 18 12.06 -6.16 2.33
N PRO A 19 12.29 -5.72 3.58
CA PRO A 19 11.52 -6.22 4.71
C PRO A 19 10.04 -6.12 4.35
N PHE A 20 9.31 -7.20 4.60
CA PHE A 20 7.86 -7.25 4.41
C PHE A 20 7.26 -6.21 5.36
N LYS A 21 7.18 -4.96 4.93
CA LYS A 21 6.42 -3.94 5.64
C LYS A 21 4.97 -4.39 5.54
N PRO A 22 4.27 -4.62 6.67
CA PRO A 22 2.85 -4.87 6.61
C PRO A 22 2.23 -3.68 5.86
N LYS A 23 1.58 -3.97 4.74
CA LYS A 23 0.88 -2.95 3.97
C LYS A 23 -0.30 -2.51 4.81
N ILE A 24 -0.12 -1.44 5.59
CA ILE A 24 -1.23 -0.79 6.27
C ILE A 24 -2.07 -0.16 5.17
N TYR A 25 -3.32 -0.57 5.09
CA TYR A 25 -4.28 -0.04 4.13
C TYR A 25 -5.25 0.87 4.88
N TRP A 26 -5.39 2.11 4.44
CA TRP A 26 -6.33 3.07 4.99
C TRP A 26 -7.73 2.87 4.42
N THR A 27 -8.73 2.84 5.27
CA THR A 27 -10.13 2.99 4.88
C THR A 27 -10.44 4.45 4.56
N PRO A 28 -11.58 4.76 3.91
CA PRO A 28 -12.02 6.15 3.73
C PRO A 28 -12.11 6.93 5.04
N LYS A 29 -12.44 6.25 6.15
CA LYS A 29 -12.50 6.87 7.48
C LYS A 29 -11.11 7.25 8.00
N ASP A 30 -10.11 6.41 7.76
CA ASP A 30 -8.72 6.71 8.12
C ASP A 30 -8.18 7.89 7.30
N VAL A 31 -8.51 7.96 6.01
CA VAL A 31 -8.17 9.10 5.14
C VAL A 31 -8.83 10.39 5.64
N MET A 32 -10.10 10.33 6.04
CA MET A 32 -10.79 11.49 6.63
C MET A 32 -10.09 11.98 7.88
N ALA A 33 -9.71 11.07 8.79
CA ALA A 33 -9.03 11.41 10.03
C ALA A 33 -7.63 11.97 9.78
N HIS A 34 -6.87 11.36 8.87
CA HIS A 34 -5.50 11.75 8.56
C HIS A 34 -5.41 13.14 7.92
N TYR A 35 -6.26 13.42 6.91
CA TYR A 35 -6.26 14.72 6.22
C TYR A 35 -7.20 15.74 6.86
N GLN A 36 -7.91 15.37 7.94
CA GLN A 36 -8.92 16.20 8.61
C GLN A 36 -9.99 16.74 7.64
N VAL A 37 -10.47 15.86 6.75
CA VAL A 37 -11.45 16.22 5.71
C VAL A 37 -12.78 15.50 5.90
N SER A 38 -13.84 16.09 5.34
CA SER A 38 -15.17 15.48 5.35
C SER A 38 -15.27 14.26 4.42
N ALA A 39 -16.29 13.42 4.66
CA ALA A 39 -16.62 12.30 3.77
C ALA A 39 -16.96 12.78 2.34
N ALA A 40 -17.54 13.98 2.20
CA ALA A 40 -17.85 14.57 0.91
C ALA A 40 -16.58 14.87 0.12
N THR A 41 -15.53 15.38 0.78
CA THR A 41 -14.21 15.62 0.17
C THR A 41 -13.58 14.32 -0.31
N VAL A 42 -13.59 13.27 0.52
CA VAL A 42 -13.06 11.95 0.13
C VAL A 42 -13.85 11.35 -1.03
N SER A 43 -15.17 11.52 -1.08
CA SER A 43 -15.99 11.13 -2.24
C SER A 43 -15.61 11.88 -3.51
N ARG A 44 -15.32 13.18 -3.43
CA ARG A 44 -14.82 13.96 -4.58
C ARG A 44 -13.45 13.46 -5.04
N TRP A 45 -12.56 13.12 -4.11
CA TRP A 45 -11.26 12.55 -4.44
C TRP A 45 -11.38 11.21 -5.17
N LYS A 46 -12.28 10.33 -4.72
CA LYS A 46 -12.60 9.09 -5.44
C LYS A 46 -13.07 9.34 -6.87
N LYS A 47 -13.94 10.33 -7.09
CA LYS A 47 -14.37 10.75 -8.44
C LYS A 47 -13.23 11.32 -9.28
N ARG A 48 -12.24 11.98 -8.66
CA ARG A 48 -11.01 12.50 -9.31
C ARG A 48 -9.94 11.42 -9.52
N GLY A 49 -10.21 10.15 -9.20
CA GLY A 49 -9.27 9.06 -9.42
C GLY A 49 -8.27 8.82 -8.29
N ALA A 50 -8.63 9.14 -7.04
CA ALA A 50 -7.83 8.71 -5.88
C ALA A 50 -7.67 7.18 -5.86
N PRO A 51 -6.50 6.65 -5.47
CA PRO A 51 -6.10 5.26 -5.70
C PRO A 51 -6.73 4.26 -4.72
N PHE A 52 -8.03 4.39 -4.45
CA PHE A 52 -8.79 3.42 -3.67
C PHE A 52 -9.00 2.12 -4.46
N VAL A 53 -8.81 1.00 -3.78
CA VAL A 53 -9.03 -0.36 -4.29
C VAL A 53 -10.16 -1.03 -3.52
N GLY A 54 -10.93 -1.89 -4.18
CA GLY A 54 -12.05 -2.62 -3.60
C GLY A 54 -13.42 -1.95 -3.79
N PRO A 55 -14.52 -2.68 -3.58
CA PRO A 55 -15.88 -2.17 -3.78
C PRO A 55 -16.45 -1.48 -2.53
N GLY A 56 -17.16 -0.36 -2.72
CA GLY A 56 -18.01 0.27 -1.70
C GLY A 56 -17.35 0.43 -0.32
N LYS A 57 -17.93 -0.20 0.71
CA LYS A 57 -17.48 -0.10 2.12
C LYS A 57 -16.15 -0.80 2.42
N THR A 58 -15.69 -1.71 1.56
CA THR A 58 -14.40 -2.39 1.71
C THR A 58 -13.28 -1.67 0.95
N GLN A 59 -13.56 -0.48 0.42
CA GLN A 59 -12.54 0.35 -0.21
C GLN A 59 -11.40 0.63 0.74
N ARG A 60 -10.18 0.50 0.24
CA ARG A 60 -8.96 0.85 0.95
C ARG A 60 -7.94 1.50 0.04
N VAL A 61 -6.96 2.18 0.61
CA VAL A 61 -5.86 2.80 -0.14
C VAL A 61 -4.53 2.57 0.58
N GLU A 62 -3.46 2.36 -0.16
CA GLU A 62 -2.10 2.36 0.44
C GLU A 62 -1.72 3.81 0.77
N PRO A 63 -1.27 4.13 2.00
CA PRO A 63 -0.90 5.47 2.44
C PRO A 63 0.03 6.17 1.45
N GLU A 64 1.12 5.50 1.06
CA GLU A 64 2.10 6.04 0.11
C GLU A 64 1.48 6.41 -1.25
N LYS A 65 0.51 5.62 -1.74
CA LYS A 65 -0.21 5.94 -2.98
C LYS A 65 -1.14 7.13 -2.80
N MET A 66 -1.82 7.21 -1.66
CA MET A 66 -2.68 8.34 -1.33
C MET A 66 -1.88 9.63 -1.23
N GLU A 67 -0.77 9.63 -0.49
CA GLU A 67 0.14 10.76 -0.34
C GLU A 67 0.70 11.22 -1.69
N ARG A 68 1.18 10.28 -2.52
CA ARG A 68 1.67 10.60 -3.87
C ARG A 68 0.59 11.15 -4.79
N TRP A 69 -0.65 10.66 -4.67
CA TRP A 69 -1.77 11.20 -5.46
C TRP A 69 -2.13 12.60 -4.99
N PHE A 70 -2.19 12.80 -3.68
CA PHE A 70 -2.52 14.08 -3.03
C PHE A 70 -1.50 15.17 -3.38
N ALA A 71 -0.20 14.85 -3.35
CA ALA A 71 0.87 15.78 -3.74
C ALA A 71 0.83 16.21 -5.23
N ARG A 72 0.03 15.53 -6.07
CA ARG A 72 -0.17 15.88 -7.49
C ARG A 72 -1.49 16.63 -7.75
N GLN A 73 -2.36 16.77 -6.74
CA GLN A 73 -3.68 17.41 -6.91
C GLN A 73 -3.59 18.93 -6.97
#